data_AF-A0A2M7KS76-F1
#
_entry.id   AF-A0A2M7KS76-F1
#
_cell.length_a   1.000
_cell.length_b   1.000
_cell.length_c   1.000
_cell.angle_alpha   90.00
_cell.angle_beta   90.00
_cell.angle_gamma   90.00
#
_symmetry.space_group_name_H-M   'P 1'
#
loop_
_entity.id
_entity.type
_entity.pdbx_description
1 polymer ?
#
loop_
_entity_poly.entity_id
_entity_poly.type
_entity_poly.pdbx_seq_one_letter_code
_entity_poly.pdbx_strand_id
1 'polypeptide(L)'
;MDYPVLVEPAPGDRYVATAMGMPECRHTAATQEEALSVVGAALRERLSRGKIMRVEIPDAADPWASWVGRFANDATWDEFQALMSAEREAADGASQGE
;
A
#
# COMPACT_ATOMS: atom_id res chain seq x y z
N MET A 1 -14.13 -21.94 6.47
CA MET A 1 -13.93 -20.61 5.85
C MET A 1 -12.54 -20.20 6.26
N ASP A 2 -11.68 -19.97 5.29
CA ASP A 2 -10.31 -19.58 5.53
C ASP A 2 -10.20 -18.05 5.44
N TYR A 3 -9.48 -17.46 6.39
CA TYR A 3 -9.28 -16.02 6.45
C TYR A 3 -7.79 -15.72 6.52
N PRO A 4 -7.25 -14.83 5.66
CA PRO A 4 -5.84 -14.50 5.68
C PRO A 4 -5.49 -13.72 6.95
N VAL A 5 -4.53 -14.25 7.71
CA VAL A 5 -3.98 -13.63 8.92
C VAL A 5 -2.48 -13.50 8.73
N LEU A 6 -1.97 -12.28 8.93
CA LEU A 6 -0.53 -12.02 9.00
C LEU A 6 -0.04 -12.36 10.41
N VAL A 7 1.05 -13.12 10.50
CA VAL A 7 1.71 -13.45 11.77
C VAL A 7 3.15 -12.96 11.72
N GLU A 8 3.54 -12.17 12.69
CA GLU A 8 4.85 -11.52 12.77
C GLU A 8 5.49 -11.74 14.14
N PRO A 9 6.82 -11.89 14.22
CA PRO A 9 7.51 -11.85 15.51
C PRO A 9 7.39 -10.46 16.15
N ALA A 10 7.29 -10.42 17.47
CA ALA A 10 7.22 -9.21 18.28
C ALA A 10 8.26 -9.24 19.40
N PRO A 11 8.65 -8.07 19.96
CA PRO A 11 9.63 -8.01 21.04
C PRO A 11 9.28 -8.92 22.23
N GLY A 12 10.29 -9.54 22.82
CA GLY A 12 10.15 -10.43 23.98
C GLY A 12 9.69 -11.84 23.63
N ASP A 13 10.15 -12.40 22.51
CA ASP A 13 9.80 -13.75 22.02
C ASP A 13 8.29 -13.99 21.91
N ARG A 14 7.60 -12.98 21.37
CA ARG A 14 6.14 -13.01 21.18
C ARG A 14 5.80 -13.02 19.70
N TYR A 15 4.53 -13.26 19.41
CA TYR A 15 3.96 -13.22 18.08
C TYR A 15 2.77 -12.26 18.04
N VAL A 16 2.68 -11.47 16.99
CA VAL A 16 1.50 -10.67 16.64
C VAL A 16 0.78 -11.40 15.52
N ALA A 17 -0.51 -11.67 15.69
CA ALA A 17 -1.40 -12.07 14.62
C ALA A 17 -2.35 -10.91 14.29
N THR A 18 -2.54 -10.62 13.01
CA THR A 18 -3.41 -9.55 12.50
C THR A 18 -4.27 -10.08 11.35
N ALA A 19 -5.59 -9.99 11.46
CA ALA A 19 -6.49 -10.35 10.38
C ALA A 19 -6.41 -9.31 9.25
N MET A 20 -6.17 -9.77 8.01
CA MET A 20 -6.04 -8.86 6.86
C MET A 20 -7.35 -8.09 6.62
N GLY A 21 -7.26 -6.77 6.47
CA GLY A 21 -8.43 -5.91 6.28
C GLY A 21 -9.28 -5.66 7.54
N MET A 22 -8.89 -6.22 8.70
CA MET A 22 -9.57 -6.00 9.99
C MET A 22 -8.52 -5.74 11.09
N PRO A 23 -7.91 -4.53 11.12
CA PRO A 23 -6.85 -4.21 12.09
C PRO A 23 -7.32 -4.27 13.55
N GLU A 24 -8.64 -4.20 13.80
CA GLU A 24 -9.23 -4.42 15.12
C GLU A 24 -9.11 -5.87 15.60
N CYS A 25 -8.99 -6.83 14.68
CA CYS A 25 -8.76 -8.26 14.97
C CYS A 25 -7.26 -8.54 14.99
N ARG A 26 -6.59 -8.00 16.01
CA ARG A 26 -5.15 -8.15 16.23
C ARG A 26 -4.86 -8.57 17.66
N HIS A 27 -3.93 -9.50 17.84
CA HIS A 27 -3.52 -9.96 19.16
C HIS A 27 -2.05 -10.32 19.23
N THR A 28 -1.42 -10.04 20.38
CA THR A 28 -0.03 -10.42 20.65
C THR A 28 0.00 -11.52 21.71
N ALA A 29 0.68 -12.63 21.46
CA ALA A 29 0.74 -13.77 22.37
C ALA A 29 2.16 -14.35 22.47
N ALA A 30 2.39 -15.30 23.38
CA ALA A 30 3.70 -15.96 23.52
C ALA A 30 3.95 -16.99 22.42
N THR A 31 2.88 -17.56 21.86
CA THR A 31 2.97 -18.54 20.77
C THR A 31 2.15 -18.11 19.56
N GLN A 32 2.48 -18.67 18.39
CA GLN A 32 1.71 -18.45 17.17
C GLN A 32 0.28 -18.98 17.31
N GLU A 33 0.12 -20.15 17.90
CA GLU A 33 -1.17 -20.81 18.09
C GLU A 33 -2.10 -20.00 18.99
N GLU A 34 -1.57 -19.42 20.07
CA GLU A 34 -2.34 -18.57 20.97
C GLU A 34 -2.80 -17.29 20.27
N ALA A 35 -1.88 -16.61 19.55
CA ALA A 35 -2.21 -15.41 18.79
C ALA A 35 -3.30 -15.68 17.74
N LEU A 36 -3.17 -16.79 17.00
CA LEU A 36 -4.14 -17.22 15.99
C LEU A 36 -5.48 -17.63 16.60
N SER A 37 -5.48 -18.31 17.75
CA SER A 37 -6.71 -18.70 18.45
C SER A 37 -7.53 -17.48 18.86
N VAL A 38 -6.88 -16.47 19.45
CA VAL A 38 -7.54 -15.24 19.90
C VAL A 38 -8.03 -14.42 18.70
N VAL A 39 -7.20 -14.23 17.67
CA VAL A 39 -7.62 -13.53 16.44
C VAL A 39 -8.78 -14.28 15.76
N GLY A 40 -8.75 -15.61 15.74
CA GLY A 40 -9.82 -16.44 15.21
C GLY A 40 -11.14 -16.28 15.98
N ALA A 41 -11.08 -16.15 17.31
CA ALA A 41 -12.26 -15.87 18.13
C ALA A 41 -12.84 -14.46 17.83
N ALA A 42 -11.97 -13.44 17.78
CA ALA A 42 -12.37 -12.07 17.43
C ALA A 42 -13.00 -12.00 16.02
N LEU A 43 -12.43 -12.72 15.05
CA LEU A 43 -12.97 -12.83 13.69
C LEU A 43 -14.37 -13.47 13.69
N ARG A 44 -14.56 -14.60 14.39
CA ARG A 44 -15.90 -15.23 14.49
C ARG A 44 -16.92 -14.30 15.11
N GLU A 45 -16.53 -13.56 16.15
CA GLU A 45 -17.40 -12.58 16.80
C GLU A 45 -17.75 -11.42 15.86
N ARG A 46 -16.78 -10.91 15.11
CA ARG A 46 -16.98 -9.83 14.14
C ARG A 46 -17.92 -10.26 13.00
N LEU A 47 -17.72 -11.48 12.51
CA LEU A 47 -18.49 -12.07 11.39
C LEU A 47 -19.85 -12.63 11.82
N SER A 48 -20.11 -12.82 13.12
CA SER A 48 -21.47 -13.10 13.59
C SER A 48 -22.38 -11.87 13.49
N ARG A 49 -21.78 -10.67 13.56
CA ARG A 49 -22.49 -9.38 13.46
C ARG A 49 -22.60 -8.82 12.05
N GLY A 50 -21.92 -9.41 11.06
CA GLY A 50 -21.88 -8.87 9.70
C GLY A 50 -21.23 -9.82 8.71
N LYS A 51 -21.33 -9.50 7.42
CA LYS A 51 -20.75 -10.30 6.34
C LYS A 51 -19.80 -9.46 5.51
N ILE A 52 -18.75 -10.08 5.01
CA ILE A 52 -17.85 -9.47 4.05
C ILE A 52 -18.50 -9.60 2.67
N MET A 53 -18.73 -8.46 2.04
CA MET A 53 -19.31 -8.39 0.70
C MET A 53 -18.25 -7.84 -0.25
N ARG A 54 -18.15 -8.45 -1.43
CA ARG A 54 -17.41 -7.84 -2.54
C ARG A 54 -18.34 -6.83 -3.21
N VAL A 55 -17.87 -5.61 -3.34
CA VAL A 55 -18.56 -4.56 -4.09
C VAL A 55 -17.65 -4.20 -5.25
N GLU A 56 -18.20 -4.22 -6.45
CA GLU A 56 -17.51 -3.74 -7.63
C GLU A 56 -17.45 -2.21 -7.56
N ILE A 57 -16.25 -1.66 -7.60
CA ILE A 57 -16.02 -0.23 -7.66
C ILE A 57 -15.66 0.06 -9.12
N PRO A 58 -16.41 0.95 -9.81
CA PRO A 58 -16.07 1.32 -11.17
C PRO A 58 -14.67 1.93 -11.20
N ASP A 59 -13.90 1.61 -12.24
CA ASP A 59 -12.58 2.22 -12.43
C ASP A 59 -12.72 3.74 -12.41
N ALA A 60 -11.90 4.38 -11.59
CA ALA A 60 -11.75 5.82 -11.68
C ALA A 60 -11.23 6.16 -13.08
N ALA A 61 -11.81 7.19 -13.71
CA ALA A 61 -11.26 7.70 -14.96
C ALA A 61 -9.76 8.00 -14.77
N ASP A 62 -8.93 7.62 -15.74
CA ASP A 62 -7.49 7.88 -15.69
C ASP A 62 -7.27 9.40 -15.48
N PRO A 63 -6.69 9.82 -14.33
CA PRO A 63 -6.47 11.23 -14.04
C PRO A 63 -5.59 11.93 -15.08
N TRP A 64 -4.81 11.15 -15.84
CA TRP A 64 -3.89 11.62 -16.87
C TRP A 64 -4.46 11.56 -18.27
N ALA A 65 -5.68 11.04 -18.46
CA ALA A 65 -6.31 10.97 -19.78
C ALA A 65 -6.40 12.35 -20.47
N SER A 66 -6.65 13.41 -19.70
CA SER A 66 -6.71 14.79 -20.23
C SER A 66 -5.36 15.36 -20.66
N TRP A 67 -4.26 14.72 -20.29
CA TRP A 67 -2.90 15.16 -20.56
C TRP A 67 -2.27 14.48 -21.77
N VAL A 68 -2.90 13.42 -22.30
CA VAL A 68 -2.43 12.71 -23.48
C VAL A 68 -2.32 13.68 -24.67
N GLY A 69 -1.12 13.83 -25.21
CA GLY A 69 -0.85 14.71 -26.35
C GLY A 69 -0.89 16.21 -26.04
N ARG A 70 -0.92 16.61 -24.76
CA ARG A 70 -1.06 18.03 -24.34
C ARG A 70 -0.02 18.97 -24.95
N PHE A 71 1.17 18.46 -25.25
CA PHE A 71 2.31 19.19 -25.81
C PHE A 71 2.74 18.71 -27.20
N ALA A 72 1.96 17.84 -27.85
CA ALA A 72 2.36 17.22 -29.12
C ALA A 72 2.65 18.22 -30.26
N ASN A 73 2.04 19.42 -30.20
CA ASN A 73 2.23 20.50 -31.16
C ASN A 73 2.83 21.77 -30.53
N ASP A 74 3.42 21.66 -29.33
CA ASP A 74 4.06 22.79 -28.69
C ASP A 74 5.44 23.02 -29.31
N ALA A 75 5.59 24.11 -30.05
CA ALA A 75 6.84 24.47 -30.73
C ALA A 75 8.00 24.76 -29.77
N THR A 76 7.72 24.97 -28.48
CA THR A 76 8.72 25.23 -27.43
C THR A 76 9.10 23.97 -26.64
N TRP A 77 8.48 22.83 -26.94
CA TRP A 77 8.67 21.60 -26.17
C TRP A 77 10.13 21.11 -26.17
N ASP A 78 10.80 21.16 -27.32
CA ASP A 78 12.20 20.72 -27.44
C ASP A 78 13.15 21.61 -26.61
N GLU A 79 12.90 22.92 -26.58
CA GLU A 79 13.66 23.86 -25.75
C GLU A 79 13.43 23.61 -24.26
N PHE A 80 12.17 23.38 -23.87
CA PHE A 80 11.83 23.01 -22.49
C PHE A 80 12.54 21.72 -22.07
N GLN A 81 12.56 20.68 -22.92
CA GLN A 81 13.25 19.42 -22.62
C GLN A 81 14.77 19.59 -22.47
N ALA A 82 15.38 20.45 -23.29
CA ALA A 82 16.80 20.76 -23.19
C ALA A 82 17.13 21.46 -21.87
N LEU A 83 16.33 22.44 -21.45
CA LEU A 83 16.51 23.15 -20.18
C LEU A 83 16.35 22.21 -18.98
N MET A 84 15.32 21.36 -18.98
CA MET A 84 15.10 20.39 -17.90
C MET A 84 16.22 19.35 -17.79
N SER A 85 16.76 18.91 -18.92
CA SER A 85 17.90 17.97 -18.94
C SER A 85 19.16 18.60 -18.36
N ALA A 86 19.48 19.83 -18.76
CA ALA A 86 20.65 20.55 -18.24
C ALA A 86 20.57 20.78 -16.72
N GLU A 87 19.40 21.14 -16.20
CA GLU A 87 19.19 21.29 -14.76
C GLU A 87 19.36 19.96 -14.02
N ARG A 88 18.89 18.86 -14.60
CA ARG A 88 19.03 17.52 -14.00
C ARG A 88 20.49 17.09 -13.93
N GLU A 89 21.26 17.28 -15.00
CA GLU A 89 22.69 16.98 -15.04
C GLU A 89 23.48 17.81 -14.04
N ALA A 90 23.14 19.09 -13.87
CA ALA A 90 23.76 19.95 -12.86
C ALA A 90 23.46 19.46 -11.43
N ALA A 91 22.23 19.04 -11.14
CA ALA A 91 21.83 18.52 -9.83
C ALA A 91 22.48 17.16 -9.53
N ASP A 92 22.57 16.27 -10.51
CA ASP A 92 23.20 14.95 -10.36
C ASP A 92 24.75 15.07 -10.28
N GLY A 93 25.34 16.07 -10.96
CA GLY A 93 26.77 16.40 -10.83
C GLY A 93 27.13 17.02 -9.48
N ALA A 94 26.24 17.84 -8.89
CA ALA A 94 26.44 18.45 -7.58
C ALA A 94 26.39 17.43 -6.42
N SER A 95 25.73 16.29 -6.62
CA SER A 95 25.58 15.24 -5.60
C SER A 95 26.68 14.16 -5.61
N GLN A 96 27.62 14.20 -6.57
CA GLN A 96 28.81 13.33 -6.60
C GLN A 96 30.10 14.00 -6.08
N GLY A 97 30.00 15.21 -5.53
CA GLY A 97 31.12 16.00 -5.00
C GLY A 97 31.26 16.04 -3.47
N GLU A 98 30.48 15.24 -2.74
CA GLU A 98 30.58 15.01 -1.27
C GLU A 98 31.21 13.65 -0.97
#